data_AF-A0A7V3VBN8-F1
#
_entry.id   AF-A0A7V3VBN8-F1
#
_cell.length_a   1.000
_cell.length_b   1.000
_cell.length_c   1.000
_cell.angle_alpha   90.00
_cell.angle_beta   90.00
_cell.angle_gamma   90.00
#
_symmetry.space_group_name_H-M   'P 1'
#
loop_
_entity.id
_entity.type
_entity.pdbx_description
1 polymer ?
#
loop_
_entity_poly.entity_id
_entity_poly.type
_entity_poly.pdbx_seq_one_letter_code
_entity_poly.pdbx_strand_id
1 'polypeptide(L)'
;MQKKRRAAYFLVILGVVTVVVVAAYRFLFPFGPRPCCLPVMMQALRDYAEDHNGYFPTGGRNPREALLKLYPVYLQDWRFLAGLSGDIKLLKQQMLAGLEISEDASSWVYWPGFRRDDPPELAIIWERAGGVKGISSRAPRGSHAVGFVDGRTAQVSGKEWFEFLRRQECLRRRILESRDQEQRESNIVSKGCVGFR
;
A
#
# COMPACT_ATOMS: atom_id res chain seq x y z
N MET A 1 -9.60 51.68 -29.62
CA MET A 1 -8.77 50.53 -30.06
C MET A 1 -7.83 49.96 -28.98
N GLN A 2 -7.10 50.78 -28.20
CA GLN A 2 -6.12 50.27 -27.22
C GLN A 2 -6.69 49.39 -26.09
N LYS A 3 -7.89 49.70 -25.56
CA LYS A 3 -8.55 48.87 -24.51
C LYS A 3 -8.83 47.43 -24.96
N LYS A 4 -9.28 47.25 -26.22
CA LYS A 4 -9.54 45.91 -26.81
C LYS A 4 -8.24 45.10 -26.98
N ARG A 5 -7.13 45.75 -27.36
CA ARG A 5 -5.81 45.11 -27.47
C ARG A 5 -5.29 44.68 -26.09
N ARG A 6 -5.40 45.55 -25.07
CA ARG A 6 -5.03 45.20 -23.68
C ARG A 6 -5.86 44.03 -23.14
N ALA A 7 -7.17 44.00 -23.40
CA ALA A 7 -8.03 42.89 -23.03
C ALA A 7 -7.63 41.58 -23.73
N ALA A 8 -7.31 41.64 -25.03
CA ALA A 8 -6.82 40.46 -25.76
C ALA A 8 -5.50 39.94 -25.20
N TYR A 9 -4.53 40.81 -24.90
CA TYR A 9 -3.27 40.40 -24.26
C TYR A 9 -3.50 39.77 -22.89
N PHE A 10 -4.37 40.34 -22.08
CA PHE A 10 -4.72 39.78 -20.77
C PHE A 10 -5.32 38.37 -20.89
N LEU A 11 -6.26 38.17 -21.82
CA LEU A 11 -6.86 36.85 -22.06
C LEU A 11 -5.85 35.82 -22.54
N VAL A 12 -4.92 36.22 -23.41
CA VAL A 12 -3.84 35.33 -23.87
C VAL A 12 -2.93 34.94 -22.71
N ILE A 13 -2.50 35.90 -21.88
CA ILE A 13 -1.67 35.63 -20.71
C ILE A 13 -2.39 34.71 -19.73
N LEU A 14 -3.68 34.98 -19.44
CA LEU A 14 -4.48 34.14 -18.56
C LEU A 14 -4.62 32.71 -19.10
N GLY A 15 -4.82 32.57 -20.42
CA GLY A 15 -4.85 31.26 -21.08
C GLY A 15 -3.54 30.49 -20.92
N VAL A 16 -2.40 31.14 -21.16
CA VAL A 16 -1.06 30.54 -20.99
C VAL A 16 -0.82 30.13 -19.54
N VAL A 17 -1.11 31.01 -18.57
CA VAL A 17 -0.95 30.70 -17.14
C VAL A 17 -1.81 29.50 -16.74
N THR A 18 -3.05 29.43 -17.22
CA THR A 18 -3.95 28.30 -16.93
C THR A 18 -3.37 26.99 -17.45
N VAL A 19 -2.88 26.97 -18.69
CA VAL A 19 -2.25 25.77 -19.27
C VAL A 19 -1.01 25.35 -18.48
N VAL A 20 -0.14 26.29 -18.10
CA VAL A 20 1.06 26.01 -17.31
C VAL A 20 0.71 25.43 -15.94
N VAL A 21 -0.28 26.01 -15.25
CA VAL A 21 -0.73 25.54 -13.94
C VAL A 21 -1.32 24.14 -14.03
N VAL A 22 -2.17 23.86 -15.04
CA VAL A 22 -2.76 22.53 -15.25
C VAL A 22 -1.68 21.50 -15.58
N ALA A 23 -0.73 21.85 -16.46
CA ALA A 23 0.38 20.96 -16.82
C ALA A 23 1.28 20.66 -15.61
N ALA A 24 1.66 21.68 -14.83
CA ALA A 24 2.44 21.52 -13.61
C ALA A 24 1.70 20.66 -12.58
N TYR A 25 0.39 20.87 -12.40
CA TYR A 25 -0.44 20.09 -11.51
C TYR A 25 -0.50 18.61 -11.90
N ARG A 26 -0.77 18.31 -13.18
CA ARG A 26 -0.78 16.92 -13.69
C ARG A 26 0.61 16.27 -13.64
N PHE A 27 1.66 17.06 -13.80
CA PHE A 27 3.02 16.58 -13.65
C PHE A 27 3.32 16.18 -12.19
N LEU A 28 2.96 17.03 -11.23
CA LEU A 28 3.19 16.80 -9.80
C LEU A 28 2.31 15.67 -9.24
N PHE A 29 1.09 15.51 -9.73
CA PHE A 29 0.12 14.52 -9.27
C PHE A 29 -0.34 13.62 -10.43
N PRO A 30 0.47 12.63 -10.84
CA PRO A 30 0.18 11.79 -12.00
C PRO A 30 -1.17 11.05 -11.89
N PHE A 31 -1.59 10.72 -10.66
CA PHE A 31 -2.85 10.01 -10.38
C PHE A 31 -3.92 10.90 -9.73
N GLY A 32 -3.72 12.23 -9.76
CA GLY A 32 -4.48 13.21 -8.98
C GLY A 32 -4.09 13.18 -7.48
N PRO A 33 -4.38 14.24 -6.71
CA PRO A 33 -4.16 14.22 -5.27
C PRO A 33 -5.10 13.21 -4.64
N ARG A 34 -4.57 12.39 -3.75
CA ARG A 34 -5.36 11.41 -3.02
C ARG A 34 -5.18 11.62 -1.51
N PRO A 35 -6.22 11.40 -0.70
CA PRO A 35 -6.07 11.39 0.75
C PRO A 35 -5.27 10.18 1.24
N CYS A 36 -5.11 9.15 0.39
CA CYS A 36 -4.37 7.95 0.74
C CYS A 36 -2.88 8.28 0.92
N CYS A 37 -2.32 7.84 2.04
CA CYS A 37 -0.90 7.87 2.28
C CYS A 37 -0.49 6.61 3.05
N LEU A 38 0.70 6.13 2.73
CA LEU A 38 1.22 4.90 3.31
C LEU A 38 1.34 4.94 4.84
N PRO A 39 1.71 6.05 5.51
CA PRO A 39 1.74 6.10 6.97
C PRO A 39 0.41 5.80 7.64
N VAL A 40 -0.71 6.29 7.10
CA VAL A 40 -2.05 6.00 7.65
C VAL A 40 -2.42 4.54 7.45
N MET A 41 -2.09 3.96 6.28
CA MET A 41 -2.26 2.53 6.04
C MET A 41 -1.44 1.68 7.01
N MET A 42 -0.18 2.08 7.27
CA MET A 42 0.69 1.39 8.23
C MET A 42 0.20 1.49 9.66
N GLN A 43 -0.35 2.65 10.06
CA GLN A 43 -0.96 2.80 11.37
C GLN A 43 -2.16 1.86 11.52
N ALA A 44 -3.06 1.82 10.54
CA ALA A 44 -4.23 0.94 10.58
C ALA A 44 -3.84 -0.56 10.63
N LEU A 45 -2.81 -0.96 9.88
CA LEU A 45 -2.26 -2.32 9.93
C LEU A 45 -1.71 -2.65 11.32
N ARG A 46 -1.02 -1.71 11.96
CA ARG A 46 -0.51 -1.87 13.31
C ARG A 46 -1.64 -2.00 14.32
N ASP A 47 -2.61 -1.09 14.30
CA ASP A 47 -3.76 -1.09 15.21
C ASP A 47 -4.53 -2.41 15.10
N TYR A 48 -4.77 -2.89 13.86
CA TYR A 48 -5.35 -4.22 13.63
C TYR A 48 -4.51 -5.32 14.29
N ALA A 49 -3.19 -5.31 14.08
CA ALA A 49 -2.31 -6.32 14.66
C ALA A 49 -2.31 -6.29 16.19
N GLU A 50 -2.42 -5.12 16.83
CA GLU A 50 -2.49 -5.03 18.30
C GLU A 50 -3.73 -5.76 18.84
N ASP A 51 -4.86 -5.62 18.17
CA ASP A 51 -6.12 -6.28 18.53
C ASP A 51 -6.17 -7.78 18.14
N HIS A 52 -5.28 -8.23 17.25
CA HIS A 52 -5.29 -9.58 16.67
C HIS A 52 -4.03 -10.39 17.04
N ASN A 53 -3.59 -10.30 18.30
CA ASN A 53 -2.46 -11.08 18.84
C ASN A 53 -1.16 -10.92 18.03
N GLY A 54 -0.94 -9.72 17.49
CA GLY A 54 0.21 -9.38 16.67
C GLY A 54 0.06 -9.72 15.18
N TYR A 55 -0.99 -10.40 14.73
CA TYR A 55 -1.14 -10.77 13.32
C TYR A 55 -1.67 -9.62 12.47
N PHE A 56 -1.01 -9.36 11.34
CA PHE A 56 -1.58 -8.51 10.30
C PHE A 56 -2.77 -9.20 9.61
N PRO A 57 -3.64 -8.44 8.90
CA PRO A 57 -4.80 -9.02 8.22
C PRO A 57 -4.45 -10.18 7.29
N THR A 58 -5.18 -11.28 7.41
CA THR A 58 -5.03 -12.45 6.53
C THR A 58 -6.38 -12.95 6.02
N GLY A 59 -6.37 -13.83 5.03
CA GLY A 59 -7.57 -14.43 4.45
C GLY A 59 -8.17 -13.64 3.29
N GLY A 60 -9.35 -14.06 2.83
CA GLY A 60 -9.93 -13.62 1.56
C GLY A 60 -9.42 -14.44 0.37
N ARG A 61 -9.96 -14.15 -0.82
CA ARG A 61 -9.57 -14.80 -2.07
C ARG A 61 -8.18 -14.37 -2.54
N ASN A 62 -7.78 -13.16 -2.19
CA ASN A 62 -6.49 -12.59 -2.53
C ASN A 62 -5.99 -11.65 -1.40
N PRO A 63 -4.70 -11.26 -1.41
CA PRO A 63 -4.14 -10.36 -0.40
C PRO A 63 -4.86 -9.02 -0.23
N ARG A 64 -5.41 -8.44 -1.30
CA ARG A 64 -6.11 -7.14 -1.25
C ARG A 64 -7.42 -7.24 -0.49
N GLU A 65 -8.09 -8.39 -0.53
CA GLU A 65 -9.27 -8.64 0.28
C GLU A 65 -8.96 -8.71 1.78
N ALA A 66 -7.77 -9.19 2.17
CA ALA A 66 -7.35 -9.15 3.57
C ALA A 66 -7.32 -7.70 4.11
N LEU A 67 -6.89 -6.74 3.28
CA LEU A 67 -6.87 -5.32 3.65
C LEU A 67 -8.27 -4.75 3.88
N LEU A 68 -9.33 -5.33 3.31
CA LEU A 68 -10.70 -4.87 3.55
C LEU A 68 -11.09 -4.97 5.03
N LYS A 69 -10.47 -5.87 5.79
CA LYS A 69 -10.68 -6.01 7.24
C LYS A 69 -10.28 -4.77 8.04
N LEU A 70 -9.45 -3.90 7.46
CA LEU A 70 -9.10 -2.62 8.07
C LEU A 70 -10.28 -1.64 8.05
N TYR A 71 -11.21 -1.77 7.11
CA TYR A 71 -12.37 -0.89 6.98
C TYR A 71 -13.64 -1.55 7.58
N PRO A 72 -14.50 -0.81 8.31
CA PRO A 72 -14.39 0.62 8.65
C PRO A 72 -13.69 0.90 10.00
N VAL A 73 -13.23 -0.13 10.71
CA VAL A 73 -12.81 -0.02 12.12
C VAL A 73 -11.47 0.71 12.28
N TYR A 74 -10.46 0.32 11.49
CA TYR A 74 -9.10 0.86 11.55
C TYR A 74 -8.84 1.94 10.48
N LEU A 75 -9.65 1.93 9.42
CA LEU A 75 -9.70 2.95 8.38
C LEU A 75 -11.14 3.44 8.25
N GLN A 76 -11.39 4.70 8.61
CA GLN A 76 -12.72 5.32 8.46
C GLN A 76 -13.09 5.57 7.00
N ASP A 77 -12.10 5.61 6.11
CA ASP A 77 -12.27 5.93 4.69
C ASP A 77 -11.73 4.80 3.82
N TRP A 78 -12.61 4.11 3.11
CA TRP A 78 -12.26 3.00 2.21
C TRP A 78 -11.32 3.43 1.08
N ARG A 79 -11.23 4.73 0.74
CA ARG A 79 -10.36 5.22 -0.34
C ARG A 79 -8.88 4.94 -0.10
N PHE A 80 -8.47 4.73 1.15
CA PHE A 80 -7.10 4.30 1.49
C PHE A 80 -6.75 2.93 0.92
N LEU A 81 -7.74 2.06 0.71
CA LEU A 81 -7.55 0.72 0.16
C LEU A 81 -7.20 0.73 -1.34
N ALA A 82 -7.42 1.84 -2.05
CA ALA A 82 -7.07 1.95 -3.48
C ALA A 82 -5.55 2.06 -3.70
N GLY A 83 -4.79 2.49 -2.69
CA GLY A 83 -3.38 2.82 -2.85
C GLY A 83 -3.14 4.13 -3.59
N LEU A 84 -1.87 4.45 -3.83
CA LEU A 84 -1.47 5.76 -4.36
C LEU A 84 -1.76 5.89 -5.86
N SER A 85 -1.83 4.78 -6.59
CA SER A 85 -2.06 4.77 -8.03
C SER A 85 -3.26 3.93 -8.48
N GLY A 86 -4.03 3.34 -7.56
CA GLY A 86 -5.19 2.52 -7.92
C GLY A 86 -6.42 3.33 -8.32
N ASP A 87 -7.39 2.65 -8.94
CA ASP A 87 -8.65 3.24 -9.36
C ASP A 87 -9.71 3.19 -8.26
N ILE A 88 -9.87 4.32 -7.56
CA ILE A 88 -10.92 4.53 -6.54
C ILE A 88 -12.34 4.22 -7.06
N LYS A 89 -12.66 4.52 -8.33
CA LYS A 89 -14.00 4.27 -8.87
C LYS A 89 -14.23 2.77 -9.04
N LEU A 90 -13.26 2.09 -9.63
CA LEU A 90 -13.29 0.63 -9.79
C LEU A 90 -13.32 -0.08 -8.44
N LEU A 91 -12.50 0.35 -7.48
CA LEU A 91 -12.53 -0.18 -6.12
C LEU A 91 -13.91 -0.05 -5.49
N LYS A 92 -14.52 1.15 -5.57
CA LYS A 92 -15.88 1.36 -5.04
C LYS A 92 -16.88 0.41 -5.67
N GLN A 93 -16.83 0.27 -6.99
CA GLN A 93 -17.72 -0.60 -7.72
C GLN A 93 -17.56 -2.06 -7.29
N GLN A 94 -16.32 -2.56 -7.19
CA GLN A 94 -16.03 -3.92 -6.77
C GLN A 94 -16.46 -4.18 -5.32
N MET A 95 -16.16 -3.26 -4.40
CA MET A 95 -16.59 -3.35 -3.00
C MET A 95 -18.11 -3.41 -2.85
N LEU A 96 -18.84 -2.54 -3.54
CA LEU A 96 -20.31 -2.50 -3.48
C LEU A 96 -20.95 -3.75 -4.10
N ALA A 97 -20.33 -4.33 -5.12
CA ALA A 97 -20.82 -5.52 -5.80
C ALA A 97 -20.35 -6.84 -5.14
N GLY A 98 -19.55 -6.79 -4.07
CA GLY A 98 -18.95 -7.98 -3.44
C GLY A 98 -17.98 -8.73 -4.37
N LEU A 99 -17.47 -8.06 -5.39
CA LEU A 99 -16.55 -8.63 -6.37
C LEU A 99 -15.15 -8.69 -5.80
N GLU A 100 -14.34 -9.56 -6.40
CA GLU A 100 -12.92 -9.65 -6.07
C GLU A 100 -12.22 -8.33 -6.37
N ILE A 101 -11.39 -7.86 -5.43
CA ILE A 101 -10.62 -6.61 -5.60
C ILE A 101 -9.43 -6.88 -6.53
N SER A 102 -9.46 -6.27 -7.71
CA SER A 102 -8.41 -6.42 -8.72
C SER A 102 -7.19 -5.54 -8.43
N GLU A 103 -6.08 -5.85 -9.10
CA GLU A 103 -4.84 -5.06 -8.97
C GLU A 103 -4.97 -3.63 -9.52
N ASP A 104 -5.92 -3.42 -10.43
CA ASP A 104 -6.18 -2.11 -11.01
C ASP A 104 -7.04 -1.25 -10.09
N ALA A 105 -7.90 -1.88 -9.29
CA ALA A 105 -8.67 -1.20 -8.26
C ALA A 105 -7.80 -0.78 -7.06
N SER A 106 -6.94 -1.71 -6.60
CA SER A 106 -6.02 -1.47 -5.49
C SER A 106 -4.58 -1.67 -5.93
N SER A 107 -3.79 -0.59 -5.88
CA SER A 107 -2.38 -0.61 -6.23
C SER A 107 -1.48 -1.10 -5.10
N TRP A 108 -2.04 -1.47 -3.94
CA TRP A 108 -1.27 -2.07 -2.87
C TRP A 108 -0.85 -3.50 -3.23
N VAL A 109 0.44 -3.75 -3.15
CA VAL A 109 1.00 -5.09 -3.09
C VAL A 109 1.18 -5.42 -1.61
N TYR A 110 0.35 -6.34 -1.11
CA TYR A 110 0.30 -6.71 0.30
C TYR A 110 0.66 -8.19 0.49
N TRP A 111 1.36 -8.48 1.57
CA TRP A 111 1.76 -9.84 1.96
C TRP A 111 1.12 -10.23 3.30
N PRO A 112 0.09 -11.09 3.29
CA PRO A 112 -0.57 -11.55 4.50
C PRO A 112 0.27 -12.62 5.22
N GLY A 113 -0.05 -12.89 6.47
CA GLY A 113 0.52 -14.01 7.25
C GLY A 113 1.67 -13.62 8.17
N PHE A 114 2.08 -12.36 8.14
CA PHE A 114 3.14 -11.84 9.01
C PHE A 114 2.57 -11.24 10.29
N ARG A 115 3.45 -11.05 11.27
CA ARG A 115 3.14 -10.55 12.60
C ARG A 115 4.01 -9.35 12.94
N ARG A 116 3.57 -8.54 13.91
CA ARG A 116 4.27 -7.35 14.39
C ARG A 116 5.65 -7.66 15.03
N ASP A 117 5.83 -8.88 15.50
CA ASP A 117 7.08 -9.38 16.10
C ASP A 117 8.03 -10.04 15.09
N ASP A 118 7.67 -10.06 13.79
CA ASP A 118 8.60 -10.45 12.72
C ASP A 118 9.76 -9.45 12.58
N PRO A 119 10.87 -9.83 11.93
CA PRO A 119 12.02 -8.95 11.74
C PRO A 119 11.63 -7.56 11.19
N PRO A 120 12.12 -6.47 11.82
CA PRO A 120 11.68 -5.10 11.51
C PRO A 120 12.02 -4.66 10.08
N GLU A 121 12.97 -5.31 9.42
CA GLU A 121 13.32 -5.10 8.02
C GLU A 121 12.35 -5.73 7.01
N LEU A 122 11.38 -6.54 7.47
CA LEU A 122 10.37 -7.15 6.61
C LEU A 122 9.35 -6.12 6.14
N ALA A 123 9.20 -5.98 4.83
CA ALA A 123 8.14 -5.19 4.22
C ALA A 123 6.89 -6.03 3.99
N ILE A 124 5.75 -5.51 4.46
CA ILE A 124 4.44 -6.18 4.37
C ILE A 124 3.53 -5.56 3.33
N ILE A 125 3.78 -4.31 2.95
CA ILE A 125 2.98 -3.60 1.95
C ILE A 125 3.85 -2.63 1.15
N TRP A 126 3.56 -2.48 -0.13
CA TRP A 126 4.16 -1.42 -0.95
C TRP A 126 3.26 -1.00 -2.10
N GLU A 127 3.57 0.17 -2.64
CA GLU A 127 2.90 0.71 -3.81
C GLU A 127 3.41 0.03 -5.10
N ARG A 128 2.48 -0.49 -5.91
CA ARG A 128 2.78 -1.15 -7.19
C ARG A 128 3.45 -0.20 -8.16
N ALA A 129 2.96 1.04 -8.26
CA ALA A 129 3.55 2.01 -9.17
C ALA A 129 4.86 2.61 -8.61
N GLY A 130 5.90 2.66 -9.45
CA GLY A 130 7.09 3.43 -9.16
C GLY A 130 6.89 4.92 -9.43
N GLY A 131 7.64 5.77 -8.73
CA GLY A 131 7.64 7.23 -8.95
C GLY A 131 6.50 7.97 -8.26
N VAL A 132 5.85 7.37 -7.26
CA VAL A 132 4.80 8.00 -6.44
C VAL A 132 5.13 7.93 -4.95
N LYS A 133 4.67 8.94 -4.20
CA LYS A 133 4.81 9.04 -2.74
C LYS A 133 3.70 9.87 -2.11
N GLY A 134 3.51 9.68 -0.80
CA GLY A 134 2.59 10.47 0.02
C GLY A 134 1.19 10.49 -0.59
N ILE A 135 0.64 11.68 -0.80
CA ILE A 135 -0.68 11.93 -1.39
C ILE A 135 -0.73 11.79 -2.93
N SER A 136 -0.10 10.73 -3.46
CA SER A 136 0.06 10.46 -4.90
C SER A 136 0.86 11.52 -5.66
N SER A 137 1.76 12.20 -4.96
CA SER A 137 2.71 13.14 -5.55
C SER A 137 3.87 12.40 -6.23
N ARG A 138 4.49 13.05 -7.22
CA ARG A 138 5.67 12.52 -7.92
C ARG A 138 6.84 12.31 -6.96
N ALA A 139 7.46 11.14 -7.06
CA ALA A 139 8.69 10.75 -6.37
C ALA A 139 9.85 10.59 -7.37
N PRO A 140 11.10 10.40 -6.91
CA PRO A 140 12.20 10.03 -7.79
C PRO A 140 11.83 8.87 -8.70
N ARG A 141 12.24 8.95 -9.97
CA ARG A 141 11.80 8.02 -11.02
C ARG A 141 12.04 6.57 -10.61
N GLY A 142 10.99 5.75 -10.72
CA GLY A 142 11.03 4.32 -10.41
C GLY A 142 11.15 3.97 -8.92
N SER A 143 11.13 4.94 -8.01
CA SER A 143 11.15 4.64 -6.57
C SER A 143 9.80 4.16 -6.05
N HIS A 144 9.78 3.26 -5.07
CA HIS A 144 8.56 2.67 -4.51
C HIS A 144 8.36 3.06 -3.05
N ALA A 145 7.12 3.37 -2.68
CA ALA A 145 6.74 3.58 -1.27
C ALA A 145 6.51 2.21 -0.61
N VAL A 146 7.17 1.96 0.51
CA VAL A 146 7.23 0.64 1.18
C VAL A 146 6.95 0.78 2.67
N GLY A 147 6.12 -0.10 3.22
CA GLY A 147 5.76 -0.19 4.63
C GLY A 147 6.28 -1.48 5.28
N PHE A 148 6.89 -1.33 6.45
CA PHE A 148 7.57 -2.41 7.19
C PHE A 148 6.77 -2.91 8.39
N VAL A 149 7.04 -4.12 8.84
CA VAL A 149 6.38 -4.76 10.00
C VAL A 149 6.35 -3.86 11.24
N ASP A 150 7.42 -3.13 11.49
CA ASP A 150 7.54 -2.23 12.65
C ASP A 150 6.77 -0.90 12.51
N GLY A 151 6.05 -0.72 11.40
CA GLY A 151 5.28 0.48 11.08
C GLY A 151 6.07 1.57 10.36
N ARG A 152 7.39 1.43 10.19
CA ARG A 152 8.16 2.40 9.40
C ARG A 152 7.71 2.38 7.95
N THR A 153 7.92 3.53 7.30
CA THR A 153 7.74 3.68 5.86
C THR A 153 9.03 4.18 5.23
N ALA A 154 9.35 3.72 4.02
CA ALA A 154 10.49 4.23 3.25
C ALA A 154 10.13 4.43 1.78
N GLN A 155 10.97 5.21 1.09
CA GLN A 155 10.96 5.30 -0.36
C GLN A 155 12.20 4.57 -0.89
N VAL A 156 12.02 3.36 -1.41
CA VAL A 156 13.12 2.55 -1.99
C VAL A 156 13.39 3.04 -3.40
N SER A 157 14.65 3.29 -3.75
CA SER A 157 14.99 3.80 -5.09
C SER A 157 14.74 2.75 -6.17
N GLY A 158 14.44 3.20 -7.40
CA GLY A 158 14.25 2.28 -8.52
C GLY A 158 15.50 1.46 -8.88
N LYS A 159 16.69 1.94 -8.49
CA LYS A 159 17.96 1.22 -8.70
C LYS A 159 18.13 0.06 -7.71
N GLU A 160 17.66 0.24 -6.49
CA GLU A 160 17.74 -0.77 -5.41
C GLU A 160 16.55 -1.72 -5.41
N TRP A 161 15.48 -1.41 -6.16
CA TRP A 161 14.21 -2.11 -6.09
C TRP A 161 14.32 -3.62 -6.32
N PHE A 162 15.12 -4.05 -7.30
CA PHE A 162 15.31 -5.47 -7.58
C PHE A 162 16.01 -6.22 -6.42
N GLU A 163 17.09 -5.65 -5.89
CA GLU A 163 17.79 -6.23 -4.75
C GLU A 163 16.93 -6.22 -3.48
N PHE A 164 16.18 -5.14 -3.27
CA PHE A 164 15.20 -5.03 -2.20
C PHE A 164 14.18 -6.17 -2.26
N LEU A 165 13.54 -6.40 -3.42
CA LEU A 165 12.57 -7.48 -3.58
C LEU A 165 13.17 -8.86 -3.33
N ARG A 166 14.41 -9.12 -3.80
CA ARG A 166 15.13 -10.38 -3.52
C ARG A 166 15.39 -10.56 -2.02
N ARG A 167 15.83 -9.52 -1.32
CA ARG A 167 16.04 -9.58 0.14
C ARG A 167 14.72 -9.86 0.87
N GLN A 168 13.64 -9.20 0.47
CA GLN A 168 12.31 -9.42 1.08
C GLN A 168 11.79 -10.84 0.84
N GLU A 169 12.04 -11.42 -0.33
CA GLU A 169 11.69 -12.82 -0.61
C GLU A 169 12.45 -13.80 0.29
N CYS A 170 13.76 -13.59 0.47
CA CYS A 170 14.56 -14.40 1.39
C CYS A 170 14.08 -14.28 2.85
N LEU A 171 13.75 -13.06 3.30
CA LEU A 171 13.21 -12.83 4.65
C LEU A 171 11.89 -13.56 4.85
N ARG A 172 10.95 -13.43 3.91
CA ARG A 172 9.65 -14.11 3.98
C ARG A 172 9.80 -15.62 4.07
N ARG A 173 10.62 -16.23 3.20
CA ARG A 173 10.84 -17.68 3.22
C ARG A 173 11.40 -18.15 4.55
N ARG A 174 12.43 -17.47 5.06
CA ARG A 174 13.06 -17.83 6.33
C ARG A 174 12.06 -17.82 7.50
N ILE A 175 11.17 -16.82 7.54
CA ILE A 175 10.15 -16.69 8.59
C ILE A 175 9.09 -17.79 8.47
N LEU A 176 8.65 -18.10 7.25
CA LEU A 176 7.65 -19.15 7.03
C LEU A 176 8.23 -20.54 7.36
N GLU A 177 9.47 -20.80 6.94
CA GLU A 177 10.18 -22.05 7.23
C GLU A 177 10.39 -22.26 8.74
N SER A 178 10.76 -21.22 9.50
CA SER A 178 10.95 -21.35 10.95
C SER A 178 9.64 -21.66 11.67
N ARG A 179 8.53 -21.02 11.28
CA ARG A 179 7.21 -21.27 11.87
C ARG A 179 6.68 -22.67 11.56
N ASP A 180 6.89 -23.15 10.34
CA ASP A 180 6.52 -24.51 9.96
C ASP A 180 7.28 -25.56 10.80
N GLN A 181 8.56 -25.30 11.12
CA GLN A 181 9.35 -26.14 12.01
C GLN A 181 8.80 -26.12 13.45
N GLU A 182 8.60 -24.92 14.02
CA GLU A 182 8.04 -24.76 15.37
C GLU A 182 6.68 -25.45 15.54
N GLN A 183 5.82 -25.37 14.51
CA GLN A 183 4.51 -25.99 14.53
C GLN A 183 4.59 -27.52 14.39
N ARG A 184 5.55 -28.06 13.61
CA ARG A 184 5.80 -29.51 13.54
C ARG A 184 6.32 -30.07 14.87
N GLU A 185 7.25 -29.39 15.51
CA GLU A 185 7.80 -29.78 16.80
C GLU A 185 6.72 -29.79 17.89
N SER A 186 5.91 -28.73 17.94
CA SER A 186 4.77 -28.63 18.87
C SER A 186 3.74 -29.76 18.66
N ASN A 187 3.49 -30.16 17.41
CA ASN A 187 2.61 -31.27 17.06
C ASN A 187 3.16 -32.66 17.44
N ILE A 188 4.50 -32.83 17.43
CA ILE A 188 5.14 -34.07 17.89
C ILE A 188 5.05 -34.18 19.41
N VAL A 189 5.37 -33.11 20.14
CA VAL A 189 5.30 -33.09 21.62
C VAL A 189 3.88 -33.37 22.12
N SER A 190 2.87 -32.71 21.53
CA SER A 190 1.47 -32.91 21.89
C SER A 190 0.96 -34.34 21.63
N LYS A 191 1.42 -35.01 20.57
CA LYS A 191 1.09 -36.43 20.31
C LYS A 191 1.82 -37.40 21.24
N GLY A 192 3.06 -37.09 21.63
CA GLY A 192 3.83 -37.90 22.59
C GLY A 192 3.23 -37.93 24.00
N CYS A 193 2.56 -36.86 24.43
CA CYS A 193 1.90 -36.79 25.74
C CYS A 193 0.56 -37.56 25.82
N VAL A 194 0.01 -38.04 24.70
CA VAL A 194 -1.29 -38.78 24.67
C VAL A 194 -1.09 -40.30 24.84
N GLY A 195 0.15 -40.80 24.89
CA GLY A 195 0.48 -42.24 24.94
C GLY A 195 0.76 -42.85 26.33
N PHE A 196 0.59 -42.10 27.42
CA PHE A 196 0.80 -42.60 28.80
C PHE A 196 -0.48 -42.45 29.63
N ARG A 197 -1.49 -43.28 29.36
CA ARG A 197 -2.55 -43.64 30.31
C ARG A 197 -3.04 -45.05 30.03
#